data_AF-A0A7W4IG42-F1
#
_entry.id   AF-A0A7W4IG42-F1
#
_cell.length_a   1.000
_cell.length_b   1.000
_cell.length_c   1.000
_cell.angle_alpha   90.00
_cell.angle_beta   90.00
_cell.angle_gamma   90.00
#
_symmetry.space_group_name_H-M   'P 1'
#
loop_
_entity.id
_entity.type
_entity.pdbx_description
1 polymer ?
#
loop_
_entity_poly.entity_id
_entity_poly.type
_entity_poly.pdbx_seq_one_letter_code
_entity_poly.pdbx_strand_id
1 'polypeptide(L)' 'PMTLPDRFIDHNTQDAQYHEAGLDAAAIAATALHALGLEQTVQPLPKVTIGPKA' A
#
# COMPACT_ATOMS: atom_id res chain seq x y z
N PRO A 1 3.56 12.09 -0.81
CA PRO A 1 2.76 12.88 0.15
C PRO A 1 1.49 12.10 0.49
N MET A 2 1.10 12.03 1.75
CA MET A 2 -0.13 11.35 2.20
C MET A 2 -1.28 12.34 2.25
N THR A 3 -1.84 12.66 1.09
CA THR A 3 -2.89 13.66 0.93
C THR A 3 -3.84 13.22 -0.16
N LEU A 4 -5.12 13.60 -0.05
CA LEU A 4 -6.02 13.45 -1.19
C LEU A 4 -5.48 14.25 -2.39
N PRO A 5 -5.44 13.64 -3.58
CA PRO A 5 -4.88 14.28 -4.76
C PRO A 5 -5.82 15.37 -5.27
N ASP A 6 -5.24 16.45 -5.80
CA ASP A 6 -5.99 17.54 -6.43
C ASP A 6 -6.40 17.18 -7.87
N ARG A 7 -7.20 16.12 -7.97
CA ARG A 7 -7.85 15.60 -9.19
C ARG A 7 -9.04 14.75 -8.77
N PHE A 8 -9.93 14.46 -9.72
CA PHE A 8 -10.97 13.47 -9.48
C PHE A 8 -10.37 12.06 -9.35
N ILE A 9 -10.95 11.27 -8.46
CA ILE A 9 -10.71 9.84 -8.27
C ILE A 9 -11.91 9.11 -8.86
N ASP A 10 -11.68 7.92 -9.42
CA ASP A 10 -12.76 7.07 -9.93
C ASP A 10 -13.78 6.75 -8.82
N HIS A 11 -15.07 6.74 -9.18
CA HIS A 11 -16.11 6.41 -8.23
C HIS A 11 -16.18 4.89 -8.06
N ASN A 12 -15.46 4.39 -7.07
CA ASN A 12 -15.24 2.97 -6.84
C ASN A 12 -15.51 2.64 -5.36
N THR A 13 -15.21 1.42 -4.93
CA THR A 13 -15.21 1.06 -3.51
C THR A 13 -14.23 1.94 -2.74
N GLN A 14 -14.54 2.18 -1.47
CA GLN A 14 -13.73 3.03 -0.61
C GLN A 14 -12.27 2.54 -0.49
N ASP A 15 -12.05 1.22 -0.37
CA ASP A 15 -10.70 0.63 -0.35
C ASP A 15 -9.91 0.92 -1.63
N ALA A 16 -10.54 0.78 -2.80
CA ALA A 16 -9.89 1.05 -4.08
C ALA A 16 -9.51 2.54 -4.20
N GLN A 17 -10.38 3.43 -3.73
CA GLN A 17 -10.11 4.87 -3.72
C GLN A 17 -8.97 5.25 -2.78
N TYR A 18 -8.88 4.65 -1.59
CA TYR A 18 -7.77 4.89 -0.68
C TYR A 18 -6.45 4.35 -1.22
N HIS A 19 -6.46 3.18 -1.85
CA HIS A 19 -5.29 2.63 -2.52
C HIS A 19 -4.83 3.54 -3.67
N GLU A 20 -5.76 4.03 -4.51
CA GLU A 20 -5.43 4.97 -5.59
C GLU A 20 -4.87 6.31 -5.06
N ALA A 21 -5.37 6.77 -3.92
CA ALA A 21 -4.86 7.96 -3.24
C ALA A 21 -3.53 7.72 -2.48
N GLY A 22 -3.05 6.47 -2.40
CA GLY A 22 -1.86 6.11 -1.60
C GLY A 22 -2.06 6.28 -0.09
N LEU A 23 -3.30 6.13 0.38
CA LEU A 23 -3.72 6.28 1.77
C LEU A 23 -4.01 4.92 2.44
N ASP A 24 -3.54 3.82 1.84
CA ASP A 24 -3.60 2.50 2.43
C ASP A 24 -2.46 2.22 3.43
N ALA A 25 -2.58 1.12 4.17
CA ALA A 25 -1.62 0.75 5.20
C ALA A 25 -0.18 0.56 4.68
N ALA A 26 -0.01 0.02 3.45
CA ALA A 26 1.30 -0.23 2.88
C ALA A 26 1.99 1.09 2.49
N ALA A 27 1.25 2.00 1.85
CA ALA A 27 1.73 3.33 1.48
C ALA A 27 2.05 4.21 2.70
N ILE A 28 1.22 4.13 3.76
CA ILE A 28 1.48 4.83 5.02
C ILE A 28 2.76 4.32 5.68
N ALA A 29 2.93 3.00 5.80
CA ALA A 29 4.12 2.41 6.39
C ALA A 29 5.39 2.76 5.59
N ALA A 30 5.32 2.67 4.26
CA ALA A 30 6.42 3.06 3.39
C ALA A 30 6.80 4.54 3.57
N THR A 31 5.80 5.44 3.64
CA THR A 31 6.04 6.87 3.86
C THR A 31 6.67 7.13 5.23
N ALA A 32 6.21 6.46 6.28
CA ALA A 32 6.78 6.59 7.62
C ALA A 32 8.24 6.11 7.67
N LEU A 33 8.53 4.97 7.06
CA LEU A 33 9.89 4.43 6.98
C LEU A 33 10.82 5.34 6.17
N HIS A 34 10.36 5.85 5.03
CA HIS A 34 11.09 6.85 4.24
C HIS A 34 11.35 8.14 5.04
N ALA A 35 10.34 8.63 5.79
CA ALA A 35 10.52 9.82 6.65
C ALA A 35 11.54 9.61 7.77
N LEU A 36 11.72 8.36 8.22
CA LEU A 36 12.74 7.97 9.20
C LEU A 36 14.12 7.70 8.57
N GLY A 37 14.26 7.80 7.24
CA GLY A 37 15.49 7.49 6.50
C GLY A 37 15.78 5.98 6.41
N LEU A 38 14.75 5.14 6.63
CA LEU A 38 14.82 3.69 6.58
C LEU A 38 14.22 3.23 5.24
N GLU A 39 14.97 3.34 4.15
CA GLU A 39 14.53 2.87 2.83
C GLU A 39 14.36 1.34 2.84
N GLN A 40 13.15 0.85 3.09
CA GLN A 40 12.80 -0.56 2.93
C GLN A 40 12.32 -0.76 1.50
N THR A 41 13.10 -1.46 0.67
CA THR A 41 12.56 -2.03 -0.57
C THR A 41 11.44 -2.99 -0.16
N VAL A 42 10.18 -2.59 -0.34
CA VAL A 42 9.03 -3.47 -0.09
C VAL A 42 9.12 -4.61 -1.09
N GLN A 43 9.75 -5.71 -0.68
CA GLN A 43 9.74 -6.94 -1.44
C GLN A 43 8.37 -7.57 -1.27
N PRO A 44 7.66 -7.90 -2.36
CA PRO A 44 6.37 -8.57 -2.23
C PRO A 44 6.58 -9.88 -1.47
N LEU A 45 5.74 -10.11 -0.46
CA LEU A 45 5.80 -11.32 0.36
C LEU A 45 5.85 -12.56 -0.56
N PRO A 46 6.77 -13.52 -0.32
CA PRO A 46 6.76 -14.76 -1.07
C PRO A 46 5.42 -15.47 -0.83
N LYS A 47 4.73 -15.81 -1.93
CA LYS A 47 3.48 -16.58 -1.88
C LYS A 47 3.77 -17.91 -1.20
N VAL A 48 3.37 -18.07 0.05
CA VAL A 48 3.42 -19.35 0.74
C VAL A 48 2.33 -20.24 0.13
N THR A 49 2.68 -21.03 -0.88
CA THR A 49 1.84 -22.14 -1.33
C THR A 49 1.92 -23.24 -0.27
N ILE A 50 0.98 -23.23 0.68
CA ILE A 50 0.77 -24.38 1.55
C ILE A 50 0.04 -25.41 0.69
N GLY A 51 0.80 -26.36 0.12
CA GLY A 51 0.25 -27.52 -0.58
C GLY A 51 -0.57 -28.38 0.39
N PRO A 52 -1.53 -29.19 -0.11
CA PRO A 52 -2.41 -29.97 0.74
C PRO A 52 -1.57 -30.98 1.54
N LYS A 53 -1.74 -30.95 2.86
CA LYS A 53 -1.15 -31.94 3.77
C LYS A 53 -1.89 -33.27 3.56
N ALA A 54 -1.15 -34.30 3.17
CA ALA A 54 -1.61 -35.67 2.99
C ALA A 54 -2.17 -36.29 4.27
#